data_AF-A0A661P452-F1
#
_entry.id   AF-A0A661P452-F1
#
_cell.length_a   1.000
_cell.length_b   1.000
_cell.length_c   1.000
_cell.angle_alpha   90.00
_cell.angle_beta   90.00
_cell.angle_gamma   90.00
#
_symmetry.space_group_name_H-M   'P 1'
#
loop_
_entity.id
_entity.type
_entity.pdbx_description
1 polymer ?
#
loop_
_entity_poly.entity_id
_entity_poly.type
_entity_poly.pdbx_seq_one_letter_code
_entity_poly.pdbx_strand_id
1 'polypeptide(L)'
;MSQLQMKIIKPIIEENLEAVGYAFVQQQCYEKWTRGRNDCVWFSKQIVRATRNTEGADIIKGIAGAPKGSVSESQQHVQDSWYTDGYQSRGTAAI
;
A
#
# COMPACT_ATOMS: atom_id res chain seq x y z
N MET A 1 -3.65 -14.21 15.23
CA MET A 1 -3.10 -12.97 14.63
C MET A 1 -4.26 -12.20 14.04
N SER A 2 -4.51 -10.95 14.47
CA SER A 2 -5.59 -10.13 13.91
C SER A 2 -5.30 -9.83 12.45
N GLN A 3 -6.25 -10.14 11.57
CA GLN A 3 -6.13 -9.95 10.13
C GLN A 3 -6.38 -8.47 9.82
N LEU A 4 -5.38 -7.77 9.26
CA LEU A 4 -5.54 -6.37 8.83
C LEU A 4 -6.66 -6.28 7.77
N GLN A 5 -7.71 -5.50 8.08
CA GLN A 5 -8.86 -5.29 7.20
C GLN A 5 -8.75 -3.95 6.47
N MET A 6 -8.93 -3.94 5.14
CA MET A 6 -8.80 -2.70 4.35
C MET A 6 -9.76 -1.61 4.83
N LYS A 7 -10.99 -2.00 5.19
CA LYS A 7 -12.02 -1.09 5.68
C LYS A 7 -11.62 -0.33 6.96
N ILE A 8 -10.70 -0.89 7.74
CA ILE A 8 -10.24 -0.29 8.99
C ILE A 8 -8.97 0.54 8.75
N ILE A 9 -8.00 0.00 8.02
CA ILE A 9 -6.70 0.66 7.89
C ILE A 9 -6.68 1.75 6.83
N LYS A 10 -7.51 1.64 5.78
CA LYS A 10 -7.49 2.58 4.67
C LYS A 10 -7.79 4.01 5.13
N PRO A 11 -8.88 4.29 5.88
CA PRO A 11 -9.16 5.65 6.35
C PRO A 11 -8.02 6.24 7.19
N ILE A 12 -7.38 5.42 8.03
CA ILE A 12 -6.27 5.84 8.90
C ILE A 12 -5.04 6.22 8.05
N ILE A 13 -4.71 5.43 7.03
CA ILE A 13 -3.60 5.74 6.13
C ILE A 13 -3.92 7.01 5.33
N GLU A 14 -5.12 7.15 4.81
CA GLU A 14 -5.55 8.34 4.06
C GLU A 14 -5.42 9.62 4.89
N GLU A 15 -5.89 9.61 6.14
CA GLU A 15 -5.77 10.74 7.07
C GLU A 15 -4.30 11.12 7.33
N ASN A 16 -3.43 10.12 7.53
CA ASN A 16 -1.99 10.37 7.76
C ASN A 16 -1.29 10.91 6.50
N LEU A 17 -1.66 10.42 5.32
CA LEU A 17 -1.12 10.89 4.04
C LEU A 17 -1.55 12.33 3.74
N GLU A 18 -2.83 12.66 4.00
CA GLU A 18 -3.35 14.02 3.84
C GLU A 18 -2.64 14.99 4.80
N ALA A 19 -2.46 14.60 6.07
CA ALA A 19 -1.80 15.42 7.08
C ALA A 19 -0.35 15.81 6.72
N VAL A 20 0.37 14.97 5.96
CA VAL A 20 1.74 15.26 5.49
C VAL A 20 1.79 15.83 4.06
N GLY A 21 0.64 16.09 3.45
CA GLY A 21 0.51 16.82 2.19
C GLY A 21 0.52 15.97 0.92
N TYR A 22 0.10 14.70 0.97
CA TYR A 22 -0.15 13.92 -0.24
C TYR A 22 -1.42 14.41 -0.94
N ALA A 23 -1.37 14.47 -2.26
CA ALA A 23 -2.54 14.75 -3.08
C ALA A 23 -3.21 13.44 -3.53
N PHE A 24 -4.53 13.37 -3.37
CA PHE A 24 -5.34 12.28 -3.89
C PHE A 24 -5.57 12.42 -5.41
N VAL A 25 -5.41 11.30 -6.12
CA VAL A 25 -5.61 11.16 -7.56
C VAL A 25 -6.40 9.87 -7.80
N GLN A 26 -7.68 10.01 -8.13
CA GLN A 26 -8.50 8.87 -8.55
C GLN A 26 -8.03 8.39 -9.93
N GLN A 27 -7.70 7.11 -10.05
CA GLN A 27 -7.49 6.45 -11.34
C GLN A 27 -8.54 5.35 -11.54
N GLN A 28 -8.71 4.88 -12.78
CA GLN A 28 -9.76 3.90 -13.12
C GLN A 28 -9.66 2.60 -12.32
N CYS A 29 -8.44 2.13 -12.03
CA CYS A 29 -8.22 0.81 -11.42
C CYS A 29 -7.72 0.88 -9.97
N TYR A 30 -7.38 2.07 -9.48
CA TYR A 30 -6.82 2.28 -8.16
C TYR A 30 -6.93 3.74 -7.73
N GLU A 31 -6.86 3.93 -6.43
CA GLU A 31 -6.71 5.24 -5.81
C GLU A 31 -5.23 5.50 -5.58
N LYS A 32 -4.75 6.67 -5.99
CA LYS A 32 -3.34 7.04 -5.84
C LYS A 32 -3.23 8.27 -4.95
N TRP A 33 -2.37 8.20 -3.94
CA TRP A 33 -1.90 9.35 -3.17
C TRP A 33 -0.47 9.66 -3.59
N THR A 34 -0.14 10.91 -3.86
CA THR A 34 1.17 11.27 -4.43
C THR A 34 1.74 12.54 -3.78
N ARG A 35 3.03 12.51 -3.48
CA ARG A 35 3.82 13.66 -3.04
C ARG A 35 4.98 13.87 -4.03
N GLY A 36 4.63 14.33 -5.23
CA GLY A 36 5.57 14.43 -6.36
C GLY A 36 5.67 13.16 -7.20
N ARG A 37 6.74 13.04 -8.02
CA ARG A 37 6.89 11.95 -9.00
C ARG A 37 7.33 10.61 -8.39
N ASN A 38 8.10 10.64 -7.31
CA ASN A 38 8.77 9.45 -6.77
C ASN A 38 8.11 8.90 -5.51
N ASP A 39 7.27 9.68 -4.83
CA ASP A 39 6.60 9.25 -3.60
C ASP A 39 5.11 9.07 -3.83
N CYS A 40 4.68 7.82 -3.82
CA CYS A 40 3.35 7.42 -4.23
C CYS A 40 2.86 6.26 -3.36
N VAL A 41 1.58 6.32 -3.00
CA VAL A 41 0.83 5.25 -2.36
C VAL A 41 -0.36 4.90 -3.24
N TRP A 42 -0.64 3.61 -3.41
CA TRP A 42 -1.74 3.11 -4.22
C TRP A 42 -2.63 2.18 -3.42
N PHE A 43 -3.92 2.48 -3.38
CA PHE A 43 -4.94 1.60 -2.84
C PHE A 43 -5.70 0.89 -3.97
N SER A 44 -5.88 -0.41 -3.77
CA SER A 44 -6.75 -1.26 -4.57
C SER A 44 -7.56 -2.15 -3.62
N LYS A 45 -8.53 -2.91 -4.14
CA LYS A 45 -9.53 -3.65 -3.33
C LYS A 45 -8.98 -4.35 -2.08
N GLN A 46 -7.80 -4.96 -2.16
CA GLN A 46 -7.19 -5.74 -1.05
C GLN A 46 -5.67 -5.54 -0.93
N ILE A 47 -5.12 -4.52 -1.59
CA ILE A 47 -3.68 -4.27 -1.64
C ILE A 47 -3.41 -2.79 -1.48
N VAL A 48 -2.55 -2.45 -0.52
CA VAL A 48 -1.89 -1.15 -0.42
C VAL A 48 -0.47 -1.32 -0.97
N ARG A 49 -0.03 -0.38 -1.81
CA ARG A 49 1.35 -0.34 -2.31
C ARG A 49 1.95 1.03 -2.03
N ALA A 50 3.23 1.10 -1.79
CA ALA A 50 3.97 2.35 -1.73
C ALA A 50 5.33 2.23 -2.41
N THR A 51 5.86 3.34 -2.91
CA THR A 51 7.26 3.39 -3.34
C THR A 51 8.17 3.10 -2.14
N ARG A 52 9.18 2.27 -2.33
CA ARG A 52 10.15 1.96 -1.26
C ARG A 52 10.97 3.17 -0.84
N ASN A 53 11.37 3.18 0.43
CA ASN A 53 12.23 4.21 1.02
C ASN A 53 11.63 5.62 0.87
N THR A 54 10.31 5.73 0.94
CA THR A 54 9.61 7.00 0.93
C THR A 54 8.73 7.13 2.17
N GLU A 55 8.34 8.36 2.49
CA GLU A 55 7.54 8.64 3.69
C GLU A 55 6.20 7.91 3.66
N GLY A 56 5.61 7.74 2.47
CA GLY A 56 4.37 7.01 2.27
C GLY A 56 4.49 5.54 2.65
N ALA A 57 5.64 4.91 2.38
CA ALA A 57 5.91 3.55 2.85
C ALA A 57 6.10 3.49 4.37
N ASP A 58 6.76 4.47 4.96
CA ASP A 58 6.97 4.54 6.41
C ASP A 58 5.65 4.73 7.19
N ILE A 59 4.75 5.57 6.66
CA ILE A 59 3.39 5.76 7.22
C ILE A 59 2.63 4.43 7.24
N ILE A 60 2.58 3.73 6.11
CA ILE A 60 1.86 2.45 6.04
C ILE A 60 2.52 1.42 6.95
N LYS A 61 3.86 1.41 7.02
CA LYS A 61 4.60 0.49 7.90
C LYS A 61 4.29 0.74 9.38
N GLY A 62 4.13 2.00 9.79
CA GLY A 62 3.70 2.37 11.14
C GLY A 62 2.29 1.89 11.49
N ILE A 63 1.38 1.86 10.51
CA ILE A 63 -0.04 1.52 10.71
C ILE A 63 -0.29 0.00 10.54
N ALA A 64 0.24 -0.58 9.47
CA ALA A 64 -0.05 -1.95 9.03
C ALA A 64 1.11 -2.93 9.27
N GLY A 65 2.22 -2.48 9.86
CA GLY A 65 3.40 -3.30 10.11
C GLY A 65 4.24 -3.56 8.86
N ALA A 66 5.08 -4.58 8.89
CA ALA A 66 6.00 -4.88 7.79
C ALA A 66 5.25 -5.27 6.49
N PRO A 67 5.78 -4.89 5.31
CA PRO A 67 5.22 -5.31 4.03
C PRO A 67 5.28 -6.83 3.87
N LYS A 68 4.30 -7.39 3.17
CA LYS A 68 4.07 -8.85 3.04
C LYS A 68 4.43 -9.41 1.67
N GLY A 69 5.15 -8.65 0.85
CA GLY A 69 5.64 -9.09 -0.46
C GLY A 69 5.54 -8.00 -1.52
N SER A 70 5.44 -8.45 -2.77
CA SER A 70 5.39 -7.62 -3.96
C SER A 70 4.46 -8.24 -4.99
N VAL A 71 3.76 -7.39 -5.77
CA VAL A 71 2.75 -7.84 -6.74
C VAL A 71 3.38 -8.54 -7.95
N SER A 72 4.64 -8.26 -8.26
CA SER A 72 5.44 -8.95 -9.28
C SER A 72 6.94 -8.86 -8.95
N GLU A 73 7.76 -9.76 -9.53
CA GLU A 73 9.23 -9.72 -9.40
C GLU A 73 9.81 -8.38 -9.89
N SER A 74 9.29 -7.84 -11.01
CA SER A 74 9.69 -6.53 -11.54
C SER A 74 9.36 -5.36 -10.61
N GLN A 75 8.41 -5.53 -9.70
CA GLN A 75 8.02 -4.52 -8.70
C GLN A 75 8.66 -4.77 -7.34
N GLN A 76 9.33 -5.91 -7.17
CA GLN A 76 9.91 -6.33 -5.89
C GLN A 76 11.04 -5.45 -5.40
N HIS A 77 11.67 -4.66 -6.27
CA HIS A 77 12.73 -3.73 -5.88
C HIS A 77 12.26 -2.28 -5.77
N VAL A 78 11.06 -1.97 -6.26
CA VAL A 78 10.56 -0.59 -6.40
C VAL A 78 9.47 -0.29 -5.36
N GLN A 79 8.66 -1.28 -4.98
CA GLN A 79 7.48 -1.06 -4.17
C GLN A 79 7.35 -2.05 -3.01
N ASP A 80 6.86 -1.53 -1.90
CA ASP A 80 6.38 -2.33 -0.77
C ASP A 80 4.88 -2.57 -0.91
N SER A 81 4.42 -3.79 -0.61
CA SER A 81 3.02 -4.17 -0.70
C SER A 81 2.49 -4.75 0.61
N TRP A 82 1.29 -4.32 0.99
CA TRP A 82 0.54 -4.82 2.13
C TRP A 82 -0.77 -5.42 1.63
N TYR A 83 -0.93 -6.72 1.87
CA TYR A 83 -2.16 -7.43 1.55
C TYR A 83 -3.08 -7.46 2.77
N THR A 84 -4.34 -7.11 2.53
CA THR A 84 -5.42 -7.05 3.52
C THR A 84 -6.46 -8.13 3.26
N ASP A 85 -7.38 -8.31 4.21
CA ASP A 85 -8.59 -9.13 4.03
C ASP A 85 -8.34 -10.59 3.60
N GLY A 86 -7.15 -11.13 3.94
CA GLY A 86 -6.79 -12.52 3.65
C GLY A 86 -6.28 -12.76 2.24
N TYR A 87 -6.10 -11.72 1.45
CA TYR A 87 -5.46 -11.83 0.16
C TYR A 87 -4.02 -12.30 0.36
N GLN A 88 -3.73 -13.50 -0.12
CA GLN A 88 -2.36 -13.97 -0.33
C GLN A 88 -2.06 -13.70 -1.80
N SER A 89 -0.94 -13.03 -2.07
CA SER A 89 -0.52 -12.63 -3.42
C SER A 89 -0.75 -13.76 -4.45
N ARG A 90 -1.09 -13.39 -5.68
CA ARG A 90 -1.27 -14.34 -6.81
C ARG A 90 0.01 -15.11 -7.22
N GLY A 91 1.09 -15.03 -6.44
CA GLY A 91 2.38 -15.67 -6.67
C GLY A 91 2.71 -16.82 -5.71
N THR A 92 1.85 -17.15 -4.74
CA THR A 92 2.03 -18.36 -3.90
C THR A 92 1.00 -19.40 -4.32
N ALA A 93 1.04 -19.80 -5.59
CA ALA A 93 0.53 -21.13 -5.91
C ALA A 93 1.42 -22.11 -5.13
N ALA A 94 0.84 -22.78 -4.14
CA ALA A 94 1.47 -23.91 -3.50
C ALA A 94 1.95 -24.86 -4.60
N ILE A 95 3.27 -25.09 -4.64
CA ILE A 95 3.85 -26.25 -5.31
C ILE A 95 3.72 -27.42 -4.35
#